data_AF-A0A924GXT7-F1
#
_entry.id   AF-A0A924GXT7-F1
#
_cell.length_a   1.000
_cell.length_b   1.000
_cell.length_c   1.000
_cell.angle_alpha   90.00
_cell.angle_beta   90.00
_cell.angle_gamma   90.00
#
_symmetry.space_group_name_H-M   'P 1'
#
loop_
_entity.id
_entity.type
_entity.pdbx_description
1 polymer ?
#
loop_
_entity_poly.entity_id
_entity_poly.type
_entity_poly.pdbx_seq_one_letter_code
_entity_poly.pdbx_strand_id
1 'polypeptide(L)' 'MTLSQFITDNSELILQEWDAFAASVAHEGKELDAKALRDHAGEILKGIARDIARPQTAVEQDDKSKG' A
#
# COMPACT_ATOMS: atom_id res chain seq x y z
N MET A 1 -17.43 6.68 -0.22
CA MET A 1 -16.03 6.47 0.21
C MET A 1 -15.27 5.90 -0.99
N THR A 2 -14.18 6.54 -1.41
CA THR A 2 -13.32 6.00 -2.50
C THR A 2 -12.27 5.07 -1.90
N LEU A 3 -11.68 4.20 -2.72
CA LEU A 3 -10.61 3.30 -2.28
C LEU A 3 -9.39 4.06 -1.74
N SER A 4 -9.00 5.17 -2.38
CA SER A 4 -7.92 6.03 -1.89
C SER A 4 -8.22 6.59 -0.49
N GLN A 5 -9.44 7.11 -0.28
CA GLN A 5 -9.87 7.61 1.02
C GLN A 5 -9.84 6.50 2.08
N PHE A 6 -10.33 5.30 1.74
CA PHE A 6 -10.28 4.15 2.64
C PHE A 6 -8.85 3.78 3.05
N ILE A 7 -7.92 3.75 2.09
CA ILE A 7 -6.52 3.41 2.34
C ILE A 7 -5.86 4.48 3.25
N THR A 8 -6.11 5.76 3.01
CA THR A 8 -5.57 6.84 3.85
C THR A 8 -6.13 6.78 5.26
N ASP A 9 -7.46 6.66 5.40
CA ASP A 9 -8.14 6.69 6.69
C ASP A 9 -7.81 5.45 7.56
N ASN A 10 -7.50 4.31 6.93
CA ASN A 10 -7.18 3.05 7.61
C ASN A 10 -5.69 2.67 7.51
N SER A 11 -4.81 3.60 7.13
CA SER A 11 -3.40 3.33 6.86
C SER A 11 -2.68 2.67 8.04
N GLU A 12 -2.98 3.08 9.27
CA GLU A 12 -2.37 2.49 10.47
C GLU A 12 -2.80 1.04 10.71
N LEU A 13 -4.08 0.73 10.48
CA LEU A 13 -4.64 -0.63 10.59
C LEU A 13 -4.02 -1.54 9.52
N ILE A 14 -3.93 -1.05 8.28
CA ILE A 14 -3.32 -1.78 7.16
C ILE A 14 -1.85 -2.09 7.47
N LEU A 15 -1.11 -1.14 8.06
CA LEU A 15 0.29 -1.35 8.44
C LEU A 15 0.44 -2.33 9.62
N GLN A 16 -0.50 -2.37 10.57
CA GLN A 16 -0.49 -3.38 11.64
C GLN A 16 -0.70 -4.80 11.09
N GLU A 17 -1.65 -4.98 10.18
CA GLU A 17 -1.88 -6.27 9.52
C GLU A 17 -0.67 -6.69 8.66
N TRP A 18 -0.03 -5.73 7.99
CA TRP A 18 1.21 -5.98 7.27
C TRP A 18 2.32 -6.45 8.22
N ASP A 19 2.55 -5.78 9.34
CA ASP A 19 3.55 -6.19 10.32
C ASP A 19 3.28 -7.60 10.87
N ALA A 20 2.01 -7.91 11.19
CA ALA A 20 1.60 -9.23 11.65
C ALA A 20 1.88 -10.31 10.59
N PHE A 21 1.62 -10.01 9.32
CA PHE A 21 1.95 -10.91 8.22
C PHE A 21 3.47 -11.06 8.03
N ALA A 22 4.23 -9.96 8.07
CA ALA A 22 5.68 -10.00 7.94
C ALA A 22 6.33 -10.84 9.05
N ALA A 23 5.82 -10.74 10.29
CA ALA A 23 6.23 -11.60 11.40
C ALA A 23 5.93 -13.09 11.15
N SER A 24 4.85 -13.41 10.43
CA SER A 24 4.52 -14.79 10.04
C SER A 24 5.43 -15.37 8.94
N VAL A 25 5.98 -14.51 8.08
CA VAL A 25 6.83 -14.90 6.93
C VAL A 25 8.31 -14.95 7.31
N ALA A 26 8.73 -14.24 8.36
CA ALA A 26 10.10 -14.23 8.84
C ALA A 26 10.50 -15.60 9.44
N HIS A 27 10.94 -16.52 8.59
CA HIS A 27 11.67 -17.73 8.98
C HIS A 27 13.17 -17.54 8.74
N GLU A 28 13.95 -17.94 9.74
CA GLU A 28 15.38 -18.25 9.73
C GLU A 28 16.28 -17.32 8.91
N GLY A 29 16.79 -16.26 9.55
CA GLY A 29 18.16 -15.83 9.25
C GLY A 29 18.48 -14.36 9.35
N LYS A 30 17.51 -13.45 9.34
CA LYS A 30 17.75 -12.01 9.56
C LYS A 30 16.55 -11.37 10.25
N GLU A 31 16.76 -10.87 11.47
CA GLU A 31 15.88 -9.83 12.01
C GLU A 31 15.96 -8.65 11.05
N LEU A 32 14.91 -8.48 10.24
CA LEU A 32 14.71 -7.26 9.50
C LEU A 32 14.30 -6.19 10.53
N ASP A 33 14.88 -5.00 10.44
CA ASP A 33 14.48 -3.87 11.28
C ASP A 33 12.99 -3.56 11.02
N ALA A 34 12.14 -4.05 11.93
CA ALA A 34 10.69 -3.97 11.81
C ALA A 34 10.22 -2.51 11.68
N LYS A 35 10.93 -1.57 12.31
CA LYS A 35 10.63 -0.15 12.19
C LYS A 35 10.90 0.35 10.78
N ALA A 36 12.06 0.00 10.21
CA ALA A 36 12.40 0.38 8.84
C ALA A 36 11.47 -0.25 7.79
N LEU A 37 10.99 -1.48 8.03
CA LEU A 37 9.99 -2.14 7.19
C LEU A 37 8.63 -1.42 7.25
N ARG A 38 8.17 -1.10 8.46
CA ARG A 38 6.90 -0.38 8.66
C ARG A 38 6.93 1.02 8.06
N ASP A 39 8.04 1.74 8.23
CA ASP A 39 8.22 3.08 7.67
C ASP A 39 8.17 3.03 6.11
N HIS A 40 8.87 2.07 5.48
CA HIS A 40 8.81 1.88 4.03
C HIS A 40 7.43 1.43 3.53
N ALA A 41 6.78 0.51 4.23
CA ALA A 41 5.43 0.05 3.91
C ALA A 41 4.44 1.22 3.93
N GLY A 42 4.58 2.14 4.89
CA GLY A 42 3.76 3.36 4.98
C GLY A 42 3.93 4.27 3.77
N GLU A 43 5.16 4.49 3.30
CA GLU A 43 5.42 5.31 2.11
C GLU A 43 4.88 4.68 0.83
N ILE A 44 4.99 3.36 0.69
CA ILE A 44 4.39 2.61 -0.42
C ILE A 44 2.87 2.76 -0.41
N LEU A 45 2.24 2.58 0.75
CA LEU A 45 0.78 2.66 0.89
C LEU A 45 0.25 4.06 0.54
N LYS A 46 0.94 5.13 0.98
CA LYS A 46 0.63 6.51 0.58
C LYS A 46 0.85 6.75 -0.91
N GLY A 47 1.88 6.15 -1.50
CA GLY A 47 2.12 6.19 -2.95
C GLY A 47 0.94 5.60 -3.72
N ILE A 48 0.49 4.41 -3.34
CA ILE A 48 -0.66 3.72 -3.94
C ILE A 48 -1.94 4.54 -3.78
N ALA A 49 -2.22 5.06 -2.58
CA ALA A 49 -3.41 5.87 -2.35
C ALA A 49 -3.43 7.12 -3.24
N ARG A 50 -2.28 7.78 -3.42
CA ARG A 50 -2.14 8.94 -4.31
C ARG A 50 -2.34 8.58 -5.78
N ASP A 51 -1.80 7.46 -6.22
CA ASP A 51 -1.95 7.00 -7.60
C ASP A 51 -3.42 6.65 -7.90
N ILE A 52 -4.11 5.98 -6.98
CA ILE A 52 -5.54 5.66 -7.08
C ILE A 52 -6.40 6.93 -7.07
N ALA A 53 -6.01 7.97 -6.32
CA ALA A 53 -6.72 9.25 -6.31
C ALA A 53 -6.45 10.11 -7.55
N ARG A 54 -5.41 9.79 -8.34
CA ARG A 54 -5.07 10.56 -9.53
C ARG A 54 -6.20 10.40 -10.56
N PRO A 55 -6.79 11.50 -11.07
CA PRO A 55 -7.78 11.41 -12.13
C PRO A 55 -7.12 10.76 -13.35
N GLN A 56 -7.69 9.64 -13.82
CA GLN A 56 -7.29 9.10 -15.12
C GLN A 56 -7.79 10.03 -16.22
N THR A 57 -6.92 10.31 -17.17
CA THR A 57 -7.33 10.97 -18.40
C THR A 57 -8.22 10.03 -19.22
N ALA A 58 -9.11 10.59 -20.05
CA ALA A 58 -9.98 9.80 -20.92
C ALA A 58 -9.21 8.84 -21.84
N VAL A 59 -7.96 9.19 -22.18
CA VAL A 59 -7.04 8.36 -22.98
C VAL A 59 -6.54 7.16 -22.17
N GLU A 60 -6.07 7.38 -20.93
CA GLU A 60 -5.63 6.28 -20.05
C GLU A 60 -6.77 5.31 -19.70
N GLN A 61 -8.00 5.81 -19.63
CA GLN A 61 -9.18 4.99 -19.37
C GLN A 61 -9.59 4.16 -20.60
N ASP A 62 -9.49 4.72 -21.80
CA ASP A 62 -9.76 4.02 -23.06
C ASP A 62 -8.70 2.95 -23.36
N ASP A 63 -7.42 3.25 -23.16
CA ASP A 63 -6.33 2.30 -23.33
C ASP A 63 -6.42 1.13 -22.32
N LYS A 64 -6.71 1.41 -21.03
CA LYS A 64 -6.92 0.34 -20.03
C LYS A 64 -8.18 -0.49 -20.28
N SER A 65 -9.22 0.10 -20.88
CA SER A 65 -10.46 -0.63 -21.19
C SER A 65 -10.32 -1.57 -22.39
N LYS A 66 -9.25 -1.42 -23.18
CA LYS A 66 -9.03 -2.20 -24.40
C LYS A 66 -8.00 -3.33 -24.24
N GLY A 67 -7.30 -3.37 -23.11
CA GLY A 67 -6.40 -4.47 -22.71
C GLY A 67 -5.00 -4.33 -23.25
#